data_AF-A0A7V6R919-F1
#
_entry.id   AF-A0A7V6R919-F1
#
_cell.length_a   1.000
_cell.length_b   1.000
_cell.length_c   1.000
_cell.angle_alpha   90.00
_cell.angle_beta   90.00
_cell.angle_gamma   90.00
#
_symmetry.space_group_name_H-M   'P 1'
#
loop_
_entity.id
_entity.type
_entity.pdbx_description
1 polymer ?
#
loop_
_entity_poly.entity_id
_entity_poly.type
_entity_poly.pdbx_seq_one_letter_code
_entity_poly.pdbx_strand_id
1 'polypeptide(L)' 'MIEKTKIICVNTLDPWWNLSIEEYLLDRVGENECILYLWQNQNTVVIGKNQNAWRECRTDLLESEGGKLARRLSGGGA' A
#
# COMPACT_ATOMS: atom_id res chain seq x y z
N MET A 1 19.76 -13.50 -12.87
CA MET A 1 18.99 -14.64 -12.33
C MET A 1 18.65 -14.28 -10.90
N ILE A 2 17.45 -14.62 -10.38
CA ILE A 2 17.16 -14.36 -8.96
C ILE A 2 18.02 -15.30 -8.10
N GLU A 3 18.75 -14.75 -7.14
CA GLU A 3 19.68 -15.47 -6.26
C GLU A 3 19.15 -15.55 -4.82
N LYS A 4 18.23 -14.67 -4.45
CA LYS A 4 17.67 -14.59 -3.10
C LYS A 4 16.18 -14.31 -3.13
N THR A 5 15.43 -15.02 -2.30
CA THR A 5 13.98 -14.83 -2.16
C THR A 5 13.61 -14.63 -0.70
N LYS A 6 12.69 -13.70 -0.43
CA LYS A 6 12.06 -13.51 0.88
C LYS A 6 10.54 -13.55 0.74
N ILE A 7 9.88 -14.12 1.74
CA ILE A 7 8.43 -14.00 1.93
C ILE A 7 8.23 -13.25 3.24
N ILE A 8 7.53 -12.13 3.19
CA ILE A 8 7.25 -11.28 4.33
C ILE A 8 5.73 -11.19 4.48
N CYS A 9 5.23 -11.54 5.67
CA CYS A 9 3.84 -11.40 6.04
C CYS A 9 3.74 -10.50 7.27
N VAL A 10 2.79 -9.57 7.28
CA VAL A 10 2.55 -8.70 8.44
C VAL A 10 1.12 -8.90 8.95
N ASN A 11 0.97 -8.81 10.28
CA ASN A 11 -0.31 -9.04 10.97
C ASN A 11 -1.04 -7.73 11.34
N THR A 12 -0.61 -6.59 10.78
CA THR A 12 -1.32 -5.33 10.96
C THR A 12 -2.29 -5.08 9.82
N LEU A 13 -3.40 -4.42 10.14
CA LEU A 13 -4.41 -3.99 9.18
C LEU A 13 -4.30 -2.50 8.85
N ASP A 14 -3.29 -1.81 9.36
CA ASP A 14 -3.09 -0.37 9.13
C ASP A 14 -2.57 -0.11 7.70
N PRO A 15 -3.33 0.60 6.85
CA PRO A 15 -2.95 0.87 5.48
C PRO A 15 -1.72 1.76 5.33
N TRP A 16 -1.51 2.71 6.24
CA TRP A 16 -0.36 3.61 6.17
C TRP A 16 0.90 2.86 6.56
N TRP A 17 0.83 2.00 7.58
CA TRP A 17 1.95 1.13 7.92
C TRP A 17 2.28 0.17 6.77
N ASN A 18 1.28 -0.51 6.22
CA ASN A 18 1.49 -1.49 5.17
C ASN A 18 2.14 -0.89 3.92
N LEU A 19 1.67 0.28 3.48
CA LEU A 19 2.28 1.00 2.36
C LEU A 19 3.67 1.55 2.67
N SER A 20 3.95 1.96 3.92
CA SER A 20 5.30 2.38 4.32
C SER A 20 6.31 1.23 4.27
N ILE A 21 5.87 0.00 4.60
CA ILE A 21 6.71 -1.19 4.48
C ILE A 21 6.89 -1.56 3.01
N GLU A 22 5.87 -1.44 2.17
CA GLU A 22 5.99 -1.64 0.72
C GLU A 22 7.08 -0.72 0.12
N GLU A 23 7.02 0.59 0.43
CA GLU A 23 8.04 1.56 0.02
C GLU A 23 9.44 1.18 0.54
N TYR A 24 9.55 0.88 1.83
CA TYR A 24 10.82 0.49 2.43
C TYR A 24 11.43 -0.76 1.78
N LEU A 25 10.62 -1.78 1.50
CA LEU A 25 11.07 -3.00 0.84
C LEU A 25 11.49 -2.74 -0.61
N LEU A 26 10.77 -1.87 -1.33
CA LEU A 26 11.13 -1.47 -2.68
C LEU A 26 12.47 -0.72 -2.73
N ASP A 27 12.71 0.18 -1.77
CA ASP A 27 13.95 0.97 -1.67
C ASP A 27 15.17 0.17 -1.18
N ARG A 28 14.96 -1.06 -0.71
CA ARG A 28 15.98 -1.89 -0.05
C ARG A 28 16.14 -3.28 -0.65
N VAL A 29 15.32 -3.66 -1.63
CA VAL A 29 15.48 -4.93 -2.33
C VAL A 29 16.85 -4.95 -3.01
N GLY A 30 17.62 -6.01 -2.75
CA GLY A 30 18.95 -6.16 -3.32
C GLY A 30 18.93 -6.48 -4.82
N GLU A 31 20.09 -6.33 -5.47
CA GLU A 31 20.29 -6.88 -6.81
C GLU A 31 20.03 -8.39 -6.79
N ASN A 32 19.35 -8.90 -7.83
CA ASN A 32 18.97 -10.31 -7.95
C ASN A 32 18.14 -10.85 -6.76
N GLU A 33 17.52 -9.99 -5.94
CA GLU A 33 16.62 -10.38 -4.86
C GLU A 33 15.16 -10.24 -5.28
N CYS A 34 14.32 -11.18 -4.82
CA CYS A 34 12.87 -11.13 -4.98
C CYS A 34 12.20 -11.15 -3.61
N ILE A 35 11.22 -10.27 -3.41
CA ILE A 35 10.45 -10.18 -2.17
C ILE A 35 8.98 -10.36 -2.51
N LEU A 36 8.36 -11.38 -1.93
CA LEU A 36 6.90 -11.50 -1.86
C LEU A 36 6.44 -10.90 -0.54
N TYR A 37 5.69 -9.80 -0.61
CA TYR A 37 5.12 -9.13 0.55
C TYR A 37 3.60 -9.33 0.57
N LEU A 38 3.10 -10.02 1.58
CA LEU A 38 1.67 -10.28 1.79
C LEU A 38 1.15 -9.48 2.98
N TRP A 39 0.11 -8.70 2.75
CA TRP A 39 -0.49 -7.82 3.74
C TRP A 39 -1.98 -7.58 3.42
N GLN A 40 -2.70 -7.08 4.40
CA GLN A 40 -4.12 -6.74 4.28
C GLN A 40 -4.39 -5.42 4.98
N ASN A 41 -5.23 -4.57 4.38
CA ASN A 41 -5.73 -3.36 5.03
C ASN A 41 -7.10 -3.60 5.66
N GLN A 42 -7.41 -2.86 6.72
CA GLN A 42 -8.77 -2.61 7.18
C GLN A 42 -9.57 -1.81 6.13
N ASN A 43 -10.83 -1.44 6.43
CA ASN A 43 -11.68 -0.64 5.54
C ASN A 43 -10.93 0.59 4.97
N THR A 44 -10.50 0.53 3.70
CA THR A 44 -9.54 1.49 3.13
C THR A 44 -9.81 1.71 1.66
N VAL A 45 -9.77 2.97 1.23
CA VAL A 45 -9.61 3.35 -0.18
C VAL A 45 -8.15 3.74 -0.42
N VAL A 46 -7.49 3.06 -1.36
CA VAL A 46 -6.10 3.35 -1.75
C VAL A 46 -6.09 4.01 -3.12
N ILE A 47 -5.83 5.31 -3.18
CA ILE A 47 -5.74 6.06 -4.42
C ILE A 47 -4.33 5.98 -5.03
N GLY A 48 -4.25 6.08 -6.36
CA GLY A 48 -3.00 6.13 -7.10
C GLY A 48 -2.22 7.43 -6.85
N LYS A 49 -0.91 7.39 -7.09
CA LYS A 49 0.03 8.50 -6.83
C LYS A 49 -0.46 9.86 -7.32
N ASN A 50 -1.06 9.91 -8.52
CA ASN A 50 -1.44 11.15 -9.19
C ASN A 50 -2.94 11.48 -9.13
N GLN A 51 -3.75 10.71 -8.38
CA GLN A 51 -5.19 10.97 -8.28
C GLN A 51 -5.54 12.09 -7.29
N ASN A 52 -6.63 12.80 -7.58
CA ASN A 52 -7.23 13.77 -6.66
C ASN A 52 -8.28 13.08 -5.78
N ALA A 53 -8.00 12.95 -4.48
CA ALA A 53 -8.85 12.19 -3.58
C ALA A 53 -10.28 12.72 -3.48
N TRP A 54 -10.45 14.05 -3.49
CA TRP A 54 -11.73 14.74 -3.39
C TRP A 54 -12.61 14.59 -4.63
N ARG A 55 -12.01 14.21 -5.77
CA ARG A 55 -12.75 13.93 -7.02
C ARG A 55 -13.10 12.46 -7.18
N GLU A 56 -12.28 11.57 -6.62
CA GLU A 56 -12.37 10.12 -6.83
C GLU A 56 -13.05 9.40 -5.66
N CYS A 57 -13.09 10.00 -4.48
CA CYS A 57 -13.61 9.40 -3.26
C CYS A 57 -14.52 10.35 -2.50
N ARG A 58 -15.62 9.82 -1.96
CA ARG A 58 -16.45 10.52 -0.96
C ARG A 58 -15.73 10.50 0.39
N THR A 59 -14.68 11.30 0.53
CA THR A 59 -13.75 11.27 1.68
C THR A 59 -14.46 11.43 3.02
N ASP A 60 -15.44 12.33 3.09
CA ASP A 60 -16.17 12.61 4.33
C ASP A 60 -17.04 11.42 4.75
N LEU A 61 -17.68 10.75 3.78
CA LEU A 61 -18.46 9.55 4.04
C LEU A 61 -17.54 8.40 4.47
N LEU A 62 -16.44 8.19 3.75
CA LEU A 62 -15.46 7.16 4.07
C LEU A 62 -14.94 7.32 5.51
N GLU A 63 -14.57 8.55 5.90
CA GLU A 63 -14.11 8.83 7.26
C GLU A 63 -15.22 8.60 8.30
N SER A 64 -16.46 9.02 8.01
CA SER A 64 -17.60 8.81 8.90
C SER A 64 -17.94 7.33 9.13
N GLU A 65 -17.65 6.47 8.15
CA GLU A 65 -17.81 5.02 8.22
C GLU A 65 -16.57 4.31 8.84
N GLY A 66 -15.62 5.08 9.37
CA GLY A 66 -14.38 4.59 9.96
C GLY A 66 -13.35 4.11 8.96
N GLY A 67 -13.56 4.35 7.66
CA GLY A 67 -12.66 4.00 6.59
C GLY A 67 -11.41 4.87 6.57
N LYS A 68 -10.34 4.35 5.96
CA LYS A 68 -9.05 5.03 5.83
C LYS A 68 -8.79 5.39 4.37
N LEU A 69 -8.23 6.58 4.17
CA LEU A 69 -7.77 7.03 2.86
C LEU A 69 -6.25 6.98 2.82
N ALA A 70 -5.70 6.28 1.83
CA ALA A 70 -4.25 6.18 1.63
C ALA A 70 -3.87 6.42 0.18
N ARG A 71 -2.63 6.85 -0.06
CA ARG A 71 -2.07 7.07 -1.39
C ARG A 71 -0.88 6.15 -1.57
N ARG A 72 -0.89 5.33 -2.62
CA ARG A 72 0.24 4.43 -2.96
C ARG A 72 1.26 5.11 -3.88
N LEU A 73 2.45 4.52 -3.98
CA LEU A 73 3.54 5.02 -4.82
C LEU A 73 3.32 4.76 -6.31
N SER A 74 2.56 3.74 -6.66
CA SER A 74 2.26 3.40 -8.05
C SER A 74 1.13 4.27 -8.63
N GLY A 75 1.09 4.37 -9.96
CA GLY A 75 -0.02 4.99 -10.69
C GLY A 75 -1.28 4.12 -10.75
N GLY A 76 -2.18 4.42 -11.68
CA GLY A 76 -3.47 3.73 -11.83
C GLY A 76 -4.61 4.38 -11.04
N GLY A 77 -5.81 3.82 -11.18
CA GLY A 77 -7.04 4.27 -10.50
C GLY A 77 -7.21 3.69 -9.09
N ALA A 78 -8.29 4.10 -8.43
CA ALA A 78 -8.77 3.55 -7.17
C ALA A 78 -9.98 2.64 -7.43
#